data_AF-A0A416Z3U8-F1
#
_entry.id   AF-A0A416Z3U8-F1
#
_cell.length_a   1.000
_cell.length_b   1.000
_cell.length_c   1.000
_cell.angle_alpha   90.00
_cell.angle_beta   90.00
_cell.angle_gamma   90.00
#
_symmetry.space_group_name_H-M   'P 1'
#
loop_
_entity.id
_entity.type
_entity.pdbx_description
1 polymer ?
#
loop_
_entity_poly.entity_id
_entity_poly.type
_entity_poly.pdbx_seq_one_letter_code
_entity_poly.pdbx_strand_id
1 'polypeptide(L)' 'MERVTVKQAAEELNMDHETVKYLMRKERLPIGYAVLREGCKRTTYYIYRDALDAYKKNMKMLGGKR' A
#
# COMPACT_ATOMS: atom_id res chain seq x y z
N MET A 1 5.47 -1.69 -15.91
CA MET A 1 4.91 -1.93 -14.58
C MET A 1 5.47 -0.86 -13.65
N GLU A 2 4.74 0.24 -13.50
CA GLU A 2 5.22 1.44 -12.80
C GLU A 2 5.20 1.22 -11.29
N ARG A 3 6.34 1.46 -10.63
CA ARG A 3 6.47 1.33 -9.17
C ARG A 3 6.30 2.70 -8.55
N VAL A 4 5.43 2.78 -7.56
CA VAL A 4 5.20 4.00 -6.79
C VAL A 4 5.90 3.91 -5.44
N THR A 5 6.33 5.07 -4.94
CA THR A 5 6.93 5.14 -3.60
C THR A 5 5.86 5.11 -2.53
N VAL A 6 6.25 4.73 -1.31
CA VAL A 6 5.35 4.76 -0.13
C VAL A 6 4.75 6.15 0.08
N LYS A 7 5.52 7.22 -0.20
CA LYS A 7 5.03 8.60 -0.09
C LYS A 7 3.91 8.90 -1.08
N GLN A 8 4.13 8.60 -2.37
CA GLN A 8 3.09 8.80 -3.38
C GLN A 8 1.84 7.99 -3.08
N ALA A 9 2.00 6.73 -2.69
CA ALA A 9 0.86 5.88 -2.32
C ALA A 9 0.09 6.44 -1.11
N ALA A 10 0.80 6.97 -0.12
CA ALA A 10 0.23 7.60 1.05
C ALA A 10 -0.56 8.87 0.70
N GLU A 11 0.01 9.75 -0.11
CA GLU A 11 -0.67 10.96 -0.63
C GLU A 11 -1.93 10.58 -1.42
N GLU A 12 -1.82 9.60 -2.30
CA GLU A 12 -2.93 9.14 -3.13
C GLU A 12 -4.07 8.50 -2.34
N LEU A 13 -3.76 7.84 -1.21
CA LEU A 13 -4.72 7.22 -0.31
C LEU A 13 -5.21 8.18 0.79
N ASN A 14 -4.69 9.41 0.86
CA ASN A 14 -4.88 10.32 2.00
C ASN A 14 -4.60 9.62 3.35
N MET A 15 -3.53 8.82 3.40
CA MET A 15 -3.12 8.09 4.61
C MET A 15 -1.70 8.49 5.02
N ASP A 16 -1.39 8.33 6.30
CA ASP A 16 -0.03 8.53 6.81
C ASP A 16 0.95 7.47 6.33
N HIS A 17 2.21 7.87 6.16
CA HIS A 17 3.27 7.00 5.66
C HIS A 17 3.53 5.83 6.62
N GLU A 18 3.39 6.08 7.93
CA GLU A 18 3.50 5.05 8.97
C GLU A 18 2.34 4.07 8.89
N THR A 19 1.12 4.56 8.69
CA THR A 19 -0.08 3.73 8.52
C THR A 19 0.05 2.82 7.31
N VAL A 20 0.51 3.33 6.16
CA VAL A 20 0.76 2.51 4.97
C VAL A 20 1.78 1.41 5.26
N LYS A 21 2.91 1.76 5.89
CA LYS A 21 3.94 0.77 6.25
C LYS A 21 3.41 -0.30 7.21
N TYR A 22 2.63 0.10 8.21
CA TYR A 22 2.02 -0.80 9.17
C TYR A 22 1.04 -1.76 8.51
N LEU A 23 0.16 -1.25 7.65
CA LEU A 23 -0.83 -2.06 6.95
C LEU A 23 -0.16 -3.01 5.94
N MET A 24 0.91 -2.58 5.26
CA MET A 24 1.70 -3.45 4.39
C MET A 24 2.41 -4.56 5.16
N ARG A 25 2.96 -4.27 6.36
CA ARG A 25 3.56 -5.29 7.24
C ARG A 25 2.52 -6.31 7.75
N LYS A 26 1.27 -5.88 7.91
CA LYS A 26 0.16 -6.74 8.30
C LYS A 26 -0.55 -7.42 7.12
N GLU A 27 -0.03 -7.25 5.91
CA GLU A 27 -0.63 -7.79 4.67
C GLU A 27 -2.10 -7.37 4.49
N ARG A 28 -2.52 -6.27 5.13
CA ARG A 28 -3.89 -5.74 5.07
C ARG A 28 -4.12 -4.73 3.96
N LEU A 29 -3.05 -4.34 3.26
CA LEU A 29 -3.11 -3.38 2.17
C LEU A 29 -2.65 -4.05 0.88
N PRO A 30 -3.58 -4.50 0.01
CA PRO A 30 -3.25 -5.20 -1.23
C PRO A 30 -2.83 -4.21 -2.33
N ILE A 31 -2.00 -3.21 -1.99
CA ILE A 31 -1.36 -2.28 -2.92
C ILE A 31 0.06 -2.72 -3.30
N GLY A 32 0.59 -3.72 -2.60
CA GLY A 32 1.97 -4.16 -2.71
C GLY A 32 2.37 -5.08 -1.57
N TYR A 33 3.67 -5.30 -1.42
CA TYR A 33 4.21 -6.17 -0.37
C TYR A 33 5.39 -5.52 0.35
N ALA A 34 5.51 -5.82 1.65
CA ALA A 34 6.64 -5.44 2.47
C ALA A 34 7.56 -6.65 2.64
N VAL A 35 8.81 -6.54 2.21
CA VAL A 35 9.82 -7.58 2.44
C VAL A 35 10.69 -7.15 3.60
N LEU A 36 10.62 -7.89 4.70
CA LEU A 36 11.63 -7.83 5.73
C LEU A 36 12.70 -8.86 5.38
N ARG A 37 13.93 -8.41 5.12
CA ARG A 37 15.04 -9.31 4.86
C ARG A 37 15.64 -9.74 6.20
N GLU A 38 15.65 -11.04 6.48
CA GLU A 38 16.26 -11.57 7.70
C GLU A 38 17.72 -11.11 7.81
N GLY A 39 18.10 -10.56 8.97
CA GLY A 39 19.42 -9.97 9.21
C GLY A 39 19.56 -8.48 8.86
N CYS A 40 18.56 -7.84 8.22
CA CYS A 40 18.58 -6.41 7.92
C CYS A 40 17.47 -5.65 8.67
N LYS A 41 17.83 -4.55 9.36
CA LYS A 41 16.86 -3.64 10.01
C LYS A 41 15.98 -2.85 9.01
N ARG A 42 16.25 -2.94 7.71
CA ARG A 42 15.50 -2.23 6.66
C ARG A 42 14.43 -3.12 6.04
N THR A 43 13.19 -2.67 6.14
CA THR A 43 12.06 -3.20 5.37
C THR A 43 12.03 -2.54 3.99
N THR A 44 12.02 -3.34 2.93
CA THR A 44 11.83 -2.85 1.57
C THR A 44 10.35 -2.91 1.21
N TYR A 45 9.80 -1.82 0.68
CA TYR A 45 8.40 -1.73 0.30
C TYR A 45 8.31 -1.70 -1.23
N TYR A 46 7.55 -2.63 -1.79
CA TYR A 46 7.26 -2.69 -3.21
C TYR A 46 5.78 -2.39 -3.41
N ILE A 47 5.48 -1.24 -4.01
CA ILE A 47 4.11 -0.81 -4.30
C ILE A 47 3.93 -0.69 -5.81
N TYR A 48 2.86 -1.30 -6.31
CA TYR A 48 2.53 -1.29 -7.73
C TYR A 48 1.38 -0.32 -7.97
N ARG A 49 1.50 0.49 -9.02
CA ARG A 49 0.46 1.47 -9.36
C ARG A 49 -0.86 0.81 -9.71
N ASP A 50 -0.80 -0.32 -10.40
CA ASP A 50 -1.97 -1.14 -10.77
C ASP A 50 -2.76 -1.62 -9.53
N ALA A 51 -2.04 -2.12 -8.52
CA ALA A 51 -2.62 -2.57 -7.27
C ALA A 51 -3.21 -1.41 -6.45
N LEU A 52 -2.57 -0.24 -6.49
CA LEU A 52 -3.07 0.97 -5.86
C LEU A 52 -4.38 1.48 -6.50
N ASP A 53 -4.44 1.47 -7.84
CA ASP A 53 -5.64 1.86 -8.58
C ASP A 53 -6.79 0.88 -8.34
N ALA A 54 -6.50 -0.43 -8.38
CA ALA A 54 -7.46 -1.47 -8.02
C ALA A 54 -7.99 -1.32 -6.59
N TYR A 55 -7.12 -0.99 -5.63
CA TYR A 55 -7.51 -0.76 -4.24
C TYR A 55 -8.42 0.48 -4.11
N LYS A 56 -8.08 1.59 -4.77
CA LYS A 56 -8.94 2.79 -4.83
C LYS A 56 -10.31 2.47 -5.42
N LYS A 57 -10.34 1.70 -6.51
CA LYS A 57 -11.59 1.27 -7.15
C LYS A 57 -12.44 0.40 -6.21
N ASN A 58 -11.82 -0.53 -5.49
CA ASN A 58 -12.48 -1.34 -4.47
C ASN A 58 -12.99 -0.51 -3.29
N MET A 59 -12.21 0.46 -2.77
CA MET A 59 -12.68 1.36 -1.70
C MET A 59 -13.89 2.18 -2.13
N LYS A 60 -13.89 2.70 -3.38
CA LYS A 60 -15.06 3.39 -3.95
C LYS A 60 -16.28 2.47 -4.05
N MET A 61 -16.10 1.19 -4.36
CA MET A 61 -17.21 0.23 -4.42
C MET A 61 -17.72 -0.21 -3.05
N LEU A 62 -16.85 -0.26 -2.03
CA LEU A 62 -17.21 -0.64 -0.65
C LEU A 62 -18.02 0.44 0.09
N GLY A 63 -17.93 1.71 -0.31
CA GLY A 63 -18.80 2.79 0.18
C GLY A 63 -20.22 2.77 -0.40
N GLY A 64 -20.55 1.81 -1.27
CA GLY A 64 -21.80 1.72 -2.01
C GLY A 64 -22.72 0.57 -1.60
N LYS A 65 -22.95 0.36 -0.30
CA LYS A 65 -24.11 -0.40 0.21
C LYS A 65 -24.73 0.48 1.30
N ARG A 66 -25.71 1.30 0.91
CA ARG A 66 -27.14 1.14 1.24
C ARG A 66 -27.40 1.19 2.72
#